data_AF-A0A4V2BUU8-F1
#
_entry.id   AF-A0A4V2BUU8-F1
#
_cell.length_a   1.000
_cell.length_b   1.000
_cell.length_c   1.000
_cell.angle_alpha   90.00
_cell.angle_beta   90.00
_cell.angle_gamma   90.00
#
_symmetry.space_group_name_H-M   'P 1'
#
loop_
_entity.id
_entity.type
_entity.pdbx_description
1 polymer ?
#
loop_
_entity_poly.entity_id
_entity_poly.type
_entity_poly.pdbx_seq_one_letter_code
_entity_poly.pdbx_strand_id
1 'polypeptide(L)'
;MLAKPIYELVPYGYFFLGMSCITLANNYVPTLIGVTLFLLGANIWRMRSEARRTDHISQRVKQKKSNYYYEFKPFIIFISAFTLMQWTQNELVSVISILLCIAAVVILCMRVLNRHSHSLLH
;
A
#
# COMPACT_ATOMS: atom_id res chain seq x y z
N MET A 1 -10.49 19.64 -13.63
CA MET A 1 -9.26 19.13 -12.98
C MET A 1 -9.54 19.03 -11.49
N LEU A 2 -9.42 17.83 -10.89
CA LEU A 2 -9.58 17.68 -9.44
C LEU A 2 -8.45 18.46 -8.74
N ALA A 3 -8.76 19.16 -7.65
CA ALA A 3 -7.74 19.93 -6.93
C ALA A 3 -6.58 18.99 -6.52
N LYS A 4 -5.35 19.41 -6.83
CA LYS A 4 -4.12 18.66 -6.52
C LYS A 4 -4.08 18.10 -5.09
N PRO A 5 -4.41 18.84 -4.01
CA PRO A 5 -4.38 18.28 -2.66
C PRO A 5 -5.39 17.15 -2.45
N ILE A 6 -6.59 17.24 -3.03
CA ILE A 6 -7.63 16.21 -2.91
C ILE A 6 -7.16 14.93 -3.58
N TYR A 7 -6.62 15.05 -4.80
CA TYR A 7 -6.02 13.93 -5.53
C TYR A 7 -4.85 13.30 -4.77
N GLU A 8 -4.07 14.13 -4.06
CA GLU A 8 -2.96 13.68 -3.25
C GLU A 8 -3.39 12.89 -2.01
N LEU A 9 -4.54 13.25 -1.42
CA LEU A 9 -5.09 12.63 -0.22
C LEU A 9 -5.81 11.30 -0.49
N VAL A 10 -6.33 11.07 -1.70
CA VAL A 10 -7.19 9.91 -2.01
C VAL A 10 -6.64 8.58 -1.49
N PRO A 11 -5.39 8.15 -1.81
CA PRO A 11 -4.91 6.84 -1.37
C PRO A 11 -4.89 6.68 0.14
N TYR A 12 -4.55 7.76 0.85
CA TYR A 12 -4.50 7.77 2.32
C TYR A 12 -5.89 7.64 2.94
N GLY A 13 -6.90 8.26 2.32
CA GLY A 13 -8.31 8.09 2.72
C GLY A 13 -8.75 6.63 2.60
N TYR A 14 -8.45 5.96 1.48
CA TYR A 14 -8.75 4.54 1.30
C TYR A 14 -8.01 3.65 2.29
N PHE A 15 -6.74 3.94 2.56
CA PHE A 15 -5.98 3.19 3.58
C PHE A 15 -6.58 3.35 4.96
N PHE A 16 -6.93 4.58 5.36
CA PHE A 16 -7.52 4.85 6.67
C PHE A 16 -8.87 4.13 6.82
N LEU A 17 -9.77 4.30 5.86
CA LEU A 17 -11.09 3.64 5.89
C LEU A 17 -10.96 2.12 5.87
N GLY A 18 -10.09 1.56 5.01
CA GLY A 18 -9.85 0.12 4.96
C GLY A 18 -9.33 -0.43 6.28
N MET A 19 -8.39 0.27 6.91
CA MET A 19 -7.82 -0.09 8.20
C MET A 19 -8.86 -0.01 9.32
N SER A 20 -9.66 1.06 9.36
CA SER A 20 -10.74 1.20 10.33
C SER A 20 -11.78 0.09 10.21
N CYS A 21 -12.14 -0.33 9.00
CA CYS A 21 -13.06 -1.46 8.80
C CYS A 21 -12.51 -2.79 9.32
N ILE A 22 -11.19 -3.00 9.25
CA ILE A 22 -10.55 -4.23 9.75
C ILE A 22 -10.46 -4.22 11.29
N THR A 23 -10.18 -3.08 11.91
CA THR A 23 -9.94 -3.00 13.36
C THR A 23 -11.20 -2.82 14.19
N LEU A 24 -12.18 -2.05 13.68
CA LEU A 24 -13.38 -1.72 14.45
C LEU A 24 -14.43 -2.83 14.43
N ALA A 25 -14.34 -3.74 13.48
CA ALA A 25 -15.34 -4.78 13.31
C ALA A 25 -14.73 -6.18 13.41
N ASN A 26 -15.11 -6.88 14.48
CA ASN A 26 -14.77 -8.29 14.70
C ASN A 26 -15.62 -9.25 13.86
N ASN A 27 -15.90 -8.88 12.61
CA ASN A 27 -16.73 -9.64 11.69
C ASN A 27 -15.99 -9.84 10.36
N TYR A 28 -16.25 -10.97 9.71
CA TYR A 28 -15.65 -11.32 8.42
C TYR A 28 -16.03 -10.33 7.31
N VAL A 29 -17.29 -9.86 7.28
CA VAL A 29 -17.79 -8.97 6.23
C VAL A 29 -17.07 -7.61 6.22
N PRO A 30 -16.98 -6.87 7.34
CA PRO A 30 -16.20 -5.64 7.40
C PRO A 30 -14.72 -5.83 7.13
N THR A 31 -14.14 -6.97 7.54
CA THR A 31 -12.75 -7.31 7.21
C THR A 31 -12.55 -7.40 5.70
N LEU A 32 -13.42 -8.11 4.98
CA LEU A 32 -13.33 -8.24 3.52
C LEU A 32 -13.50 -6.89 2.81
N ILE A 33 -14.44 -6.06 3.27
CA ILE A 33 -14.63 -4.70 2.77
C ILE A 33 -13.36 -3.86 3.00
N GLY A 34 -12.81 -3.92 4.22
CA GLY A 34 -11.61 -3.18 4.59
C GLY A 34 -10.38 -3.59 3.79
N VAL A 35 -10.17 -4.89 3.59
CA VAL A 35 -9.12 -5.42 2.71
C VAL A 35 -9.31 -4.90 1.29
N THR A 36 -10.53 -4.96 0.74
CA THR A 36 -10.82 -4.48 -0.62
C THR A 36 -10.53 -2.99 -0.76
N LEU A 37 -10.99 -2.17 0.20
CA LEU A 37 -10.72 -0.72 0.23
C LEU A 37 -9.23 -0.42 0.30
N PHE A 38 -8.48 -1.16 1.12
CA PHE A 38 -7.04 -0.99 1.24
C PHE A 38 -6.32 -1.31 -0.08
N LEU A 39 -6.70 -2.40 -0.75
CA LEU A 39 -6.12 -2.78 -2.05
C LEU A 39 -6.46 -1.76 -3.15
N LEU A 40 -7.66 -1.18 -3.13
CA LEU A 40 -8.02 -0.07 -4.02
C LEU A 40 -7.15 1.16 -3.76
N GLY A 41 -6.94 1.54 -2.50
CA GLY A 41 -6.02 2.60 -2.11
C GLY A 41 -4.60 2.36 -2.60
N ALA A 42 -4.11 1.13 -2.48
CA ALA A 42 -2.78 0.72 -2.96
C ALA A 42 -2.68 0.83 -4.49
N ASN A 43 -3.75 0.47 -5.22
CA ASN A 43 -3.77 0.59 -6.66
C ASN A 43 -3.78 2.06 -7.11
N ILE A 44 -4.53 2.93 -6.42
CA ILE A 44 -4.52 4.37 -6.70
C ILE A 44 -3.13 4.96 -6.41
N TRP A 45 -2.51 4.58 -5.28
CA TRP A 45 -1.14 5.01 -4.94
C TRP A 45 -0.13 4.62 -6.04
N ARG A 46 -0.27 3.40 -6.58
CA ARG A 46 0.54 2.88 -7.68
C ARG A 46 0.30 3.61 -9.00
N MET A 47 -0.96 3.80 -9.40
CA MET A 47 -1.28 4.58 -10.60
C MET A 47 -0.71 6.00 -10.51
N ARG A 48 -0.74 6.59 -9.32
CA ARG A 48 -0.14 7.89 -9.03
C ARG A 48 1.39 7.90 -9.07
N SER A 49 2.05 6.79 -8.76
CA SER A 49 3.51 6.69 -8.94
C SER A 49 3.88 6.56 -10.41
N GLU A 50 3.11 5.77 -11.16
CA GLU A 50 3.31 5.60 -12.60
C GLU A 50 3.04 6.87 -13.40
N ALA A 51 1.97 7.62 -13.07
CA ALA A 51 1.62 8.86 -13.74
C ALA A 51 2.67 9.99 -13.55
N ARG A 52 3.53 9.88 -12.52
CA ARG A 52 4.64 10.82 -12.27
C ARG A 52 5.92 10.45 -13.01
N ARG A 53 6.03 9.25 -13.57
CA ARG A 53 7.18 8.81 -14.37
C ARG A 53 6.95 9.21 -15.82
N THR A 54 7.62 10.28 -16.27
CA THR A 54 7.50 10.84 -17.62
C THR A 54 8.38 10.13 -18.66
N ASP A 55 8.80 8.89 -18.42
CA ASP A 55 9.79 8.21 -19.27
C ASP A 55 9.20 7.53 -20.52
N HIS A 56 10.05 7.41 -21.54
CA HIS A 56 9.74 7.01 -22.92
C HIS A 56 8.80 5.80 -23.07
N ILE A 57 7.78 5.98 -23.91
CA ILE A 57 6.62 5.10 -24.13
C ILE A 57 7.02 3.65 -24.54
N SER A 58 8.17 3.48 -25.19
CA SER A 58 8.61 2.20 -25.80
C SER A 58 9.09 1.15 -24.77
N GLN A 59 9.71 1.54 -23.65
CA GLN A 59 10.17 0.59 -22.62
C GLN A 59 9.05 0.14 -21.65
N ARG A 60 7.89 0.83 -21.63
CA ARG A 60 6.83 0.61 -20.65
C ARG A 60 6.14 -0.76 -20.76
N VAL A 61 5.83 -1.25 -21.96
CA VAL A 61 4.93 -2.40 -22.14
C VAL A 61 5.50 -3.69 -21.55
N LYS A 62 6.81 -3.91 -21.72
CA LYS A 62 7.48 -5.14 -21.27
C LYS A 62 7.81 -5.13 -19.77
N GLN A 63 8.08 -3.96 -19.18
CA GLN A 63 8.31 -3.82 -17.73
C GLN A 63 7.01 -3.79 -16.91
N LYS A 64 5.87 -3.38 -17.49
CA LYS A 64 4.62 -3.13 -16.76
C LYS A 64 4.12 -4.31 -15.93
N LYS A 65 4.18 -5.54 -16.45
CA LYS A 65 3.59 -6.72 -15.77
C LYS A 65 4.43 -7.20 -14.58
N SER A 66 5.75 -7.25 -14.72
CA SER A 66 6.66 -7.62 -13.61
C SER A 66 6.69 -6.52 -12.54
N ASN A 67 6.73 -5.25 -12.97
CA ASN A 67 6.75 -4.12 -12.06
C ASN A 67 5.43 -3.97 -11.30
N TYR A 68 4.28 -4.36 -11.90
CA TYR A 68 2.98 -4.33 -11.23
C TYR A 68 2.97 -5.11 -9.90
N TYR A 69 3.38 -6.39 -9.94
CA TYR A 69 3.38 -7.22 -8.74
C TYR A 69 4.44 -6.76 -7.75
N TYR A 70 5.61 -6.36 -8.24
CA TYR A 70 6.68 -5.83 -7.40
C TYR A 70 6.23 -4.58 -6.63
N GLU A 71 5.53 -3.65 -7.29
CA GLU A 71 5.04 -2.42 -6.67
C GLU A 71 3.99 -2.69 -5.60
N PHE A 72 3.20 -3.76 -5.74
CA PHE A 72 2.14 -4.12 -4.81
C PHE A 72 2.61 -4.87 -3.56
N LYS A 73 3.79 -5.51 -3.59
CA LYS A 73 4.33 -6.35 -2.49
C LYS A 73 4.20 -5.75 -1.09
N PRO A 74 4.67 -4.51 -0.79
CA PRO A 74 4.62 -4.00 0.57
C PRO A 74 3.20 -3.81 1.08
N PHE A 75 2.24 -3.48 0.20
CA PHE A 75 0.84 -3.34 0.57
C PHE A 75 0.20 -4.69 0.90
N ILE A 76 0.55 -5.75 0.16
CA ILE A 76 0.09 -7.12 0.46
C ILE A 76 0.63 -7.57 1.81
N ILE A 77 1.93 -7.35 2.06
CA ILE A 77 2.57 -7.73 3.34
C ILE A 77 1.91 -6.96 4.48
N PHE A 78 1.71 -5.66 4.33
CA PHE A 78 1.08 -4.81 5.33
C PHE A 78 -0.34 -5.28 5.68
N ILE A 79 -1.18 -5.51 4.67
CA ILE A 79 -2.57 -5.91 4.93
C ILE A 79 -2.63 -7.32 5.54
N SER A 80 -1.76 -8.24 5.10
CA SER A 80 -1.69 -9.58 5.68
C SER A 80 -1.29 -9.55 7.15
N ALA A 81 -0.30 -8.74 7.51
CA ALA A 81 0.18 -8.58 8.87
C ALA A 81 -0.93 -8.05 9.78
N PHE A 82 -1.66 -7.04 9.32
CA PHE A 82 -2.80 -6.49 10.05
C PHE A 82 -3.95 -7.48 10.22
N THR A 83 -4.30 -8.24 9.17
CA THR A 83 -5.35 -9.27 9.28
C THR A 83 -4.93 -10.40 10.23
N LEU A 84 -3.66 -10.82 10.22
CA LEU A 84 -3.15 -11.83 11.14
C LEU A 84 -3.22 -11.36 12.59
N MET A 85 -2.86 -10.09 12.83
CA MET A 85 -2.91 -9.47 14.15
C MET A 85 -4.34 -9.37 14.70
N GLN A 86 -5.32 -9.07 13.84
CA GLN A 86 -6.72 -8.96 14.26
C GLN A 86 -7.36 -10.32 14.57
N TRP A 87 -7.10 -11.33 13.74
CA TRP A 87 -7.82 -12.61 13.79
C TRP A 87 -7.13 -13.67 14.67
N THR A 88 -5.87 -13.47 15.04
CA THR A 88 -5.11 -14.45 15.81
C THR A 88 -4.82 -13.97 17.22
N GLN A 89 -5.27 -14.72 18.22
CA GLN A 89 -5.04 -14.42 19.64
C GLN A 89 -3.75 -15.07 20.20
N ASN A 90 -2.98 -15.77 19.37
CA ASN A 90 -1.71 -16.37 19.79
C ASN A 90 -0.62 -15.30 19.93
N GLU A 91 0.07 -15.29 21.06
CA GLU A 91 1.16 -14.35 21.36
C GLU A 91 2.27 -14.39 20.30
N LEU A 92 2.70 -15.59 19.89
CA LEU A 92 3.74 -15.75 18.87
C LEU A 92 3.32 -15.16 17.52
N VAL A 93 2.07 -15.39 17.10
CA VAL A 93 1.56 -14.87 15.83
C VAL A 93 1.41 -13.35 15.89
N SER A 94 1.03 -12.79 17.04
CA SER A 94 0.99 -11.35 17.25
C SER A 94 2.37 -10.71 17.10
N VAL A 95 3.41 -11.27 17.72
CA VAL A 95 4.80 -10.78 17.58
C VAL A 95 5.27 -10.84 16.13
N ILE A 96 5.02 -11.96 15.44
CA ILE A 96 5.35 -12.12 14.01
C ILE A 96 4.62 -11.08 13.15
N SER A 97 3.35 -10.82 13.45
CA SER A 97 2.53 -9.83 12.73
C SER A 97 3.06 -8.42 12.92
N ILE A 98 3.50 -8.06 14.13
CA ILE A 98 4.13 -6.76 14.42
C ILE A 98 5.43 -6.61 13.61
N LEU A 99 6.29 -7.64 13.59
CA LEU A 99 7.53 -7.61 12.81
C LEU A 99 7.27 -7.45 11.31
N LEU A 100 6.26 -8.15 10.76
CA LEU A 100 5.82 -8.00 9.38
C LEU A 100 5.29 -6.60 9.08
N CYS A 101 4.51 -6.01 9.99
CA CYS A 101 4.03 -4.63 9.86
C CYS A 101 5.20 -3.64 9.80
N ILE A 102 6.18 -3.78 10.70
CA ILE A 102 7.38 -2.92 10.71
C ILE A 102 8.14 -3.07 9.39
N ALA A 103 8.38 -4.30 8.94
CA ALA A 103 9.06 -4.56 7.68
C ALA A 103 8.34 -3.92 6.48
N ALA A 104 7.01 -4.04 6.41
CA ALA A 104 6.22 -3.42 5.35
C ALA A 104 6.31 -1.89 5.37
N VAL A 105 6.25 -1.27 6.55
CA VAL A 105 6.44 0.19 6.71
C VAL A 105 7.84 0.61 6.28
N VAL A 106 8.88 -0.11 6.68
CA VAL A 106 10.27 0.18 6.27
C VAL A 106 10.41 0.13 4.75
N ILE A 107 9.87 -0.90 4.09
CA ILE A 107 9.90 -1.01 2.62
C ILE A 107 9.16 0.15 1.95
N LEU A 108 8.01 0.57 2.50
CA LEU A 108 7.28 1.74 2.00
C LEU A 108 8.07 3.03 2.19
N CYS A 109 8.66 3.25 3.37
CA CYS A 109 9.50 4.41 3.66
C CYS A 109 10.70 4.48 2.74
N MET A 110 11.45 3.37 2.59
CA MET A 110 12.58 3.31 1.65
C MET A 110 12.15 3.64 0.22
N ARG A 111 10.96 3.21 -0.21
CA ARG A 111 10.43 3.56 -1.54
C ARG A 111 10.07 5.03 -1.68
N VAL A 112 9.54 5.64 -0.63
CA VAL A 112 9.25 7.08 -0.63
C VAL A 112 10.55 7.88 -0.64
N LEU A 113 11.54 7.49 0.17
CA LEU A 113 12.85 8.15 0.27
C LEU A 113 13.69 7.99 -1.01
N ASN A 114 13.78 6.77 -1.57
CA ASN A 114 14.50 6.51 -2.82
C ASN A 114 13.89 7.30 -4.00
N ARG A 115 12.59 7.62 -3.94
CA ARG A 115 11.94 8.50 -4.92
C ARG A 115 12.37 9.96 -4.80
N HIS A 116 12.65 10.45 -3.59
CA HIS A 116 13.18 11.80 -3.37
C HIS A 116 14.68 11.92 -3.71
N SER A 117 15.46 10.84 -3.55
CA SER A 117 16.88 10.85 -3.89
C SER A 117 17.13 11.07 -5.38
N HIS A 118 16.30 10.49 -6.26
CA HIS A 118 16.41 10.69 -7.71
C HIS A 118 16.06 12.12 -8.18
N SER A 119 15.39 12.94 -7.35
CA SER A 119 15.07 14.34 -7.69
C SER A 119 16.12 15.34 -7.20
N LEU A 120 17.12 14.92 -6.42
CA LEU A 120 18.20 15.77 -5.90
C LEU A 120 19.50 15.70 -6.73
N LEU A 121 19.56 14.80 -7.70
CA LEU A 121 20.72 14.60 -8.59
C LEU A 121 20.61 15.37 -9.92
N HIS A 122 19.68 16.33 -10.01
CA HIS A 122 19.49 17.20 -11.18
C HIS A 122 19.59 18.68 -10.79
#